data_AF-A0A927R848-F1
#
_entry.id   AF-A0A927R848-F1
#
_cell.length_a   1.000
_cell.length_b   1.000
_cell.length_c   1.000
_cell.angle_alpha   90.00
_cell.angle_beta   90.00
_cell.angle_gamma   90.00
#
_symmetry.space_group_name_H-M   'P 1'
#
loop_
_entity.id
_entity.type
_entity.pdbx_description
1 polymer ?
#
loop_
_entity_poly.entity_id
_entity_poly.type
_entity_poly.pdbx_seq_one_letter_code
_entity_poly.pdbx_strand_id
1 'polypeptide(L)'
;MVPDQRIGRLLTEMTEDLTPRPDPYGRVLARHRRGRRRAITGTFCAVVLVAATGVAIAGTGPGGWSDAPPAATQEPWENTLAWGDRLARSEPRGTVGADAGYVATLADTLMAEQRAGRFDRLTEPVQEVRVLFVDDVGPHRVALAAFVRAEPVPRGDWPNDLTWMVADQGAGAQELGRTAAERGAGDGLAPYESLTLGFLDKPDELGYVGVAPEGCVLAAAPMTSLDTWTPEPTGSYLVRPPGAVRPEWFRVSCDGVIRQQFPSPGSTAPEGVTDEQFATAMSRVRGKMDEAKARGELSSAVGSWGYTVTALPTVLWIGRTTGVGGAGEGDTMVLTAPAVGGGWLGLVAVVHDAPTPDGVITSTVHFHARTDPGGAGRVLGVHLDQEPAPGRDSTRLLVVAPSGATEVRAMRDGREVSRVQVRDGGVQLTVPGADGLVLEAVDGTGAILGTGEIADPGAPSGEIDNWDED
;
A
#
# COMPACT_ATOMS: atom_id res chain seq x y z
N MET A 1 -52.42 -33.97 29.67
CA MET A 1 -51.07 -34.20 29.10
C MET A 1 -50.84 -33.08 28.10
N VAL A 2 -49.97 -32.12 28.43
CA VAL A 2 -49.86 -30.83 27.74
C VAL A 2 -48.86 -30.96 26.56
N PRO A 3 -49.15 -30.40 25.37
CA PRO A 3 -48.32 -30.54 24.16
C PRO A 3 -46.84 -30.19 24.32
N ASP A 4 -46.51 -29.27 25.21
CA ASP A 4 -45.12 -28.77 25.42
C ASP A 4 -44.18 -29.82 26.03
N GLN A 5 -44.69 -30.75 26.83
CA GLN A 5 -43.85 -31.82 27.39
C GLN A 5 -43.43 -32.85 26.34
N ARG A 6 -44.14 -32.94 25.22
CA ARG A 6 -43.82 -33.85 24.12
C ARG A 6 -42.72 -33.28 23.23
N ILE A 7 -42.70 -31.96 23.03
CA ILE A 7 -41.66 -31.26 22.27
C ILE A 7 -40.34 -31.23 23.06
N GLY A 8 -40.40 -30.97 24.37
CA GLY A 8 -39.20 -31.01 25.21
C GLY A 8 -38.53 -32.39 25.25
N ARG A 9 -39.34 -33.47 25.25
CA ARG A 9 -38.82 -34.85 25.23
C ARG A 9 -38.22 -35.23 23.87
N LEU A 10 -38.83 -34.81 22.77
CA LEU A 10 -38.31 -35.02 21.41
C LEU A 10 -36.99 -34.27 21.14
N LEU A 11 -36.86 -33.04 21.67
CA LEU A 11 -35.60 -32.28 21.55
C LEU A 11 -34.47 -32.87 22.40
N THR A 12 -34.81 -33.47 23.55
CA THR A 12 -33.83 -34.16 24.40
C THR A 12 -33.37 -35.47 23.77
N GLU A 13 -34.28 -36.26 23.19
CA GLU A 13 -33.93 -37.48 22.44
C GLU A 13 -33.12 -37.17 21.16
N MET A 14 -33.36 -36.03 20.49
CA MET A 14 -32.57 -35.64 19.30
C MET A 14 -31.17 -35.11 19.63
N THR A 15 -30.88 -34.76 20.88
CA THR A 15 -29.57 -34.22 21.29
C THR A 15 -28.69 -35.25 22.02
N GLU A 16 -29.26 -36.37 22.47
CA GLU A 16 -28.50 -37.44 23.14
C GLU A 16 -27.53 -38.21 22.20
N ASP A 17 -27.74 -38.16 20.88
CA ASP A 17 -26.87 -38.81 19.88
C ASP A 17 -25.81 -37.86 19.26
N LEU A 18 -25.74 -36.60 19.68
CA LEU A 18 -24.70 -35.65 19.25
C LEU A 18 -23.46 -35.75 20.16
N THR A 19 -22.86 -36.93 20.24
CA THR A 19 -21.48 -37.01 20.74
C THR A 19 -20.54 -36.46 19.66
N PRO A 20 -19.69 -35.45 19.96
CA PRO A 20 -18.73 -34.94 19.00
C PRO A 20 -17.82 -36.08 18.56
N ARG A 21 -17.91 -36.45 17.27
CA ARG A 21 -16.90 -37.34 16.69
C ARG A 21 -15.55 -36.62 16.81
N PRO A 22 -14.50 -37.29 17.32
CA PRO A 22 -13.19 -36.67 17.43
C PRO A 22 -12.74 -36.24 16.04
N ASP A 23 -12.45 -34.96 15.91
CA ASP A 23 -11.96 -34.33 14.69
C ASP A 23 -10.80 -35.16 14.07
N PRO A 24 -10.92 -35.61 12.81
CA PRO A 24 -9.87 -36.34 12.12
C PRO A 24 -8.58 -35.52 11.92
N TYR A 25 -8.65 -34.19 11.95
CA TYR A 25 -7.47 -33.32 11.75
C TYR A 25 -6.49 -33.36 12.92
N GLY A 26 -6.97 -33.55 14.16
CA GLY A 26 -6.10 -33.70 15.33
C GLY A 26 -5.14 -34.89 15.24
N ARG A 27 -5.53 -35.98 14.53
CA ARG A 27 -4.68 -37.17 14.36
C ARG A 27 -3.58 -36.97 13.31
N VAL A 28 -3.82 -36.14 12.31
CA VAL A 28 -2.83 -35.81 11.26
C VAL A 28 -1.75 -34.89 11.84
N LEU A 29 -2.13 -33.88 12.62
CA LEU A 29 -1.19 -32.99 13.32
C LEU A 29 -0.35 -33.72 14.39
N ALA A 30 -0.95 -34.68 15.11
CA ALA A 30 -0.23 -35.48 16.10
C ALA A 30 0.82 -36.42 15.46
N ARG A 31 0.59 -36.89 14.22
CA ARG A 31 1.54 -37.71 13.47
C ARG A 31 2.70 -36.88 12.90
N HIS A 32 2.41 -35.65 12.47
CA HIS A 32 3.43 -34.70 12.01
C HIS A 32 4.35 -34.23 13.16
N ARG A 33 3.81 -33.98 14.35
CA ARG A 33 4.61 -33.59 15.54
C ARG A 33 5.48 -34.73 16.11
N ARG A 34 5.09 -36.01 15.92
CA ARG A 34 5.91 -37.16 16.37
C ARG A 34 7.03 -37.53 15.40
N GLY A 35 6.93 -37.16 14.13
CA GLY A 35 7.98 -37.40 13.12
C GLY A 35 9.24 -36.54 13.31
N ARG A 36 9.12 -35.33 13.86
CA ARG A 36 10.26 -34.41 14.06
C ARG A 36 11.08 -34.63 15.34
N ARG A 37 10.65 -35.50 16.27
CA ARG A 37 11.41 -35.79 17.52
C ARG A 37 12.34 -37.02 17.44
N ARG A 38 12.57 -37.60 16.26
CA ARG A 38 13.48 -38.75 16.08
C ARG A 38 14.63 -38.52 15.07
N ALA A 39 14.93 -37.28 14.71
CA ALA A 39 16.01 -36.95 13.77
C ALA A 39 17.07 -35.99 14.34
N ILE A 40 17.40 -36.09 15.64
CA ILE A 40 18.63 -35.50 16.19
C ILE A 40 19.24 -36.51 17.16
N THR A 41 20.02 -37.44 16.60
CA THR A 41 20.99 -38.26 17.35
C THR A 41 22.27 -38.35 16.52
N GLY A 42 23.34 -37.69 17.00
CA GLY A 42 24.73 -37.82 16.54
C GLY A 42 25.03 -37.20 15.16
N THR A 43 26.13 -36.50 14.91
CA THR A 43 27.44 -36.52 15.59
C THR A 43 28.22 -35.25 15.24
N PHE A 44 28.93 -34.74 16.23
CA PHE A 44 29.97 -33.70 16.18
C PHE A 44 31.03 -33.93 15.08
N CYS A 45 31.49 -32.85 14.44
CA CYS A 45 32.91 -32.63 14.16
C CYS A 45 33.24 -31.15 14.32
N ALA A 46 34.19 -30.89 15.23
CA ALA A 46 34.74 -29.59 15.54
C ALA A 46 35.72 -29.12 14.45
N VAL A 47 35.64 -27.85 14.06
CA VAL A 47 36.78 -27.11 13.50
C VAL A 47 36.88 -25.77 14.22
N VAL A 48 38.08 -25.54 14.71
CA VAL A 48 38.53 -24.45 15.59
C VAL A 48 39.03 -23.26 14.75
N LEU A 49 38.57 -22.07 15.14
CA LEU A 49 39.19 -20.72 15.09
C LEU A 49 40.09 -20.31 13.90
N VAL A 50 39.73 -19.19 13.26
CA VAL A 50 40.60 -17.98 13.21
C VAL A 50 39.73 -16.73 13.43
N ALA A 51 40.04 -16.01 14.51
CA ALA A 51 39.58 -14.66 14.76
C ALA A 51 40.39 -13.65 13.94
N ALA A 52 39.71 -12.70 13.31
CA ALA A 52 40.31 -11.44 12.87
C ALA A 52 39.47 -10.30 13.44
N THR A 53 40.15 -9.54 14.28
CA THR A 53 39.75 -8.35 15.01
C THR A 53 39.24 -7.22 14.11
N GLY A 54 38.08 -6.67 14.45
CA GLY A 54 37.58 -5.39 13.96
C GLY A 54 36.76 -4.72 15.06
N VAL A 55 37.45 -4.03 15.97
CA VAL A 55 36.83 -3.13 16.95
C VAL A 55 36.29 -1.92 16.20
N ALA A 56 34.98 -1.70 16.26
CA ALA A 56 34.39 -0.38 16.08
C ALA A 56 33.62 -0.02 17.35
N ILE A 57 34.16 0.96 18.06
CA ILE A 57 33.58 1.59 19.25
C ILE A 57 32.38 2.43 18.82
N ALA A 58 31.37 2.41 19.68
CA ALA A 58 30.12 3.15 19.70
C ALA A 58 30.04 4.50 18.97
N GLY A 59 28.91 4.69 18.31
CA GLY A 59 28.26 5.99 18.11
C GLY A 59 26.78 5.87 18.45
N THR A 60 26.42 5.90 19.75
CA THR A 60 25.04 6.15 20.17
C THR A 60 24.76 7.65 19.99
N GLY A 61 24.42 8.04 18.77
CA GLY A 61 23.83 9.34 18.45
C GLY A 61 22.30 9.20 18.30
N PRO A 62 21.52 10.24 18.57
CA PRO A 62 20.08 10.21 18.35
C PRO A 62 19.81 10.14 16.84
N GLY A 63 19.21 9.03 16.38
CA GLY A 63 18.48 8.90 15.12
C GLY A 63 19.05 9.67 13.93
N GLY A 64 20.32 9.42 13.59
CA GLY A 64 20.84 9.80 12.28
C GLY A 64 20.11 8.96 11.23
N TRP A 65 19.57 9.64 10.22
CA TRP A 65 18.98 9.01 9.04
C TRP A 65 19.96 7.94 8.55
N SER A 66 19.49 6.72 8.33
CA SER A 66 20.16 5.92 7.30
C SER A 66 20.13 6.77 6.04
N ASP A 67 21.26 6.88 5.35
CA ASP A 67 21.35 7.55 4.07
C ASP A 67 20.09 7.29 3.24
N ALA A 68 19.62 8.33 2.53
CA ALA A 68 18.48 8.20 1.62
C ALA A 68 18.59 6.85 0.89
N PRO A 69 17.49 6.07 0.79
CA PRO A 69 17.51 4.81 0.07
C PRO A 69 18.28 5.03 -1.24
N PRO A 70 19.27 4.19 -1.57
CA PRO A 70 19.98 4.36 -2.84
C PRO A 70 18.94 4.54 -3.93
N ALA A 71 19.15 5.56 -4.79
CA ALA A 71 18.23 5.85 -5.89
C ALA A 71 17.86 4.52 -6.55
N ALA A 72 16.56 4.27 -6.71
CA ALA A 72 16.05 3.03 -7.27
C ALA A 72 16.83 2.73 -8.56
N THR A 73 17.61 1.65 -8.54
CA THR A 73 18.30 1.23 -9.75
C THR A 73 17.25 0.56 -10.60
N GLN A 74 16.87 1.22 -11.70
CA GLN A 74 16.01 0.70 -12.76
C GLN A 74 16.27 -0.80 -12.97
N GLU A 75 15.34 -1.64 -12.51
CA GLU A 75 15.35 -3.03 -12.93
C GLU A 75 14.73 -3.06 -14.34
N PRO A 76 15.43 -3.62 -15.34
CA PRO A 76 14.85 -3.76 -16.68
C PRO A 76 13.51 -4.48 -16.59
N TRP A 77 12.51 -4.04 -17.37
CA TRP A 77 11.19 -4.70 -17.49
C TRP A 77 11.24 -6.24 -17.63
N GLU A 78 12.30 -6.74 -18.27
CA GLU A 78 12.60 -8.18 -18.40
C GLU A 78 12.71 -8.89 -17.03
N ASN A 79 13.20 -8.22 -15.99
CA ASN A 79 13.26 -8.74 -14.63
C ASN A 79 11.86 -8.90 -14.04
N THR A 80 10.98 -7.91 -14.17
CA THR A 80 9.58 -7.99 -13.71
C THR A 80 8.88 -9.19 -14.33
N LEU A 81 9.03 -9.37 -15.65
CA LEU A 81 8.50 -10.54 -16.36
C LEU A 81 9.11 -11.85 -15.83
N ALA A 82 10.42 -11.89 -15.57
CA ALA A 82 11.09 -13.09 -15.04
C ALA A 82 10.60 -13.46 -13.64
N TRP A 83 10.29 -12.48 -12.79
CA TRP A 83 9.74 -12.70 -11.46
C TRP A 83 8.27 -13.13 -11.49
N GLY A 84 7.46 -12.52 -12.35
CA GLY A 84 6.11 -13.01 -12.64
C GLY A 84 6.13 -14.47 -13.10
N ASP A 85 7.02 -14.82 -14.02
CA ASP A 85 7.19 -16.21 -14.49
C ASP A 85 7.69 -17.15 -13.38
N ARG A 86 8.54 -16.68 -12.45
CA ARG A 86 8.91 -17.45 -11.24
C ARG A 86 7.71 -17.66 -10.31
N LEU A 87 6.86 -16.65 -10.12
CA LEU A 87 5.64 -16.79 -9.34
C LEU A 87 4.68 -17.81 -9.99
N ALA A 88 4.50 -17.75 -11.31
CA ALA A 88 3.69 -18.69 -12.08
C ALA A 88 4.21 -20.14 -12.04
N ARG A 89 5.53 -20.33 -11.83
CA ARG A 89 6.15 -21.65 -11.67
C ARG A 89 6.15 -22.19 -10.24
N SER A 90 5.74 -21.40 -9.26
CA SER A 90 5.75 -21.81 -7.86
C SER A 90 4.67 -22.85 -7.56
N GLU A 91 4.95 -23.82 -6.69
CA GLU A 91 3.98 -24.84 -6.26
C GLU A 91 2.75 -24.23 -5.57
N PRO A 92 1.53 -24.80 -5.67
CA PRO A 92 0.35 -24.24 -4.99
C PRO A 92 0.55 -24.08 -3.47
N ARG A 93 0.21 -22.90 -2.93
CA ARG A 93 0.31 -22.59 -1.49
C ARG A 93 -1.06 -22.65 -0.79
N GLY A 94 -1.04 -22.74 0.54
CA GLY A 94 -2.22 -22.85 1.38
C GLY A 94 -2.56 -24.29 1.79
N THR A 95 -3.35 -24.44 2.85
CA THR A 95 -3.76 -25.75 3.37
C THR A 95 -4.54 -26.54 2.34
N VAL A 96 -5.43 -25.87 1.60
CA VAL A 96 -6.19 -26.45 0.49
C VAL A 96 -5.31 -26.63 -0.75
N GLY A 97 -4.34 -25.74 -0.98
CA GLY A 97 -3.37 -25.85 -2.07
C GLY A 97 -2.52 -27.13 -2.02
N ALA A 98 -2.34 -27.71 -0.84
CA ALA A 98 -1.69 -29.01 -0.67
C ALA A 98 -2.54 -30.20 -1.17
N ASP A 99 -3.84 -30.02 -1.41
CA ASP A 99 -4.71 -31.03 -2.02
C ASP A 99 -4.62 -30.95 -3.55
N ALA A 100 -3.74 -31.80 -4.12
CA ALA A 100 -3.53 -31.87 -5.56
C ALA A 100 -4.82 -32.19 -6.36
N GLY A 101 -5.77 -32.92 -5.78
CA GLY A 101 -7.04 -33.23 -6.44
C GLY A 101 -7.95 -32.01 -6.53
N TYR A 102 -8.00 -31.22 -5.46
CA TYR A 102 -8.71 -29.94 -5.44
C TYR A 102 -8.09 -28.97 -6.46
N VAL A 103 -6.76 -28.81 -6.42
CA VAL A 103 -6.01 -27.91 -7.32
C VAL A 103 -6.23 -28.27 -8.79
N ALA A 104 -6.10 -29.56 -9.15
CA ALA A 104 -6.32 -30.01 -10.51
C ALA A 104 -7.76 -29.73 -10.99
N THR A 105 -8.75 -30.03 -10.14
CA THR A 105 -10.16 -29.76 -10.46
C THR A 105 -10.44 -28.27 -10.66
N LEU A 106 -9.80 -27.41 -9.85
CA LEU A 106 -9.94 -25.97 -9.96
C LEU A 106 -9.31 -25.45 -11.27
N ALA A 107 -8.09 -25.88 -11.59
CA ALA A 107 -7.41 -25.53 -12.84
C ALA A 107 -8.23 -25.96 -14.07
N ASP A 108 -8.75 -27.19 -14.08
CA ASP A 108 -9.59 -27.70 -15.17
C ASP A 108 -10.89 -26.89 -15.32
N THR A 109 -11.52 -26.52 -14.19
CA THR A 109 -12.74 -25.71 -14.19
C THR A 109 -12.47 -24.32 -14.78
N LEU A 110 -11.41 -23.64 -14.32
CA LEU A 110 -11.01 -22.33 -14.82
C LEU A 110 -10.66 -22.36 -16.31
N MET A 111 -9.92 -23.38 -16.75
CA MET A 111 -9.61 -23.59 -18.17
C MET A 111 -10.89 -23.78 -19.01
N ALA A 112 -11.87 -24.53 -18.49
CA ALA A 112 -13.15 -24.72 -19.18
C ALA A 112 -13.96 -23.42 -19.29
N GLU A 113 -14.01 -22.61 -18.23
CA GLU A 113 -14.67 -21.31 -18.23
C GLU A 113 -13.98 -20.31 -19.19
N GLN A 114 -12.64 -20.32 -19.24
CA GLN A 114 -11.85 -19.51 -20.18
C GLN A 114 -12.14 -19.90 -21.64
N ARG A 115 -12.10 -21.19 -21.98
CA ARG A 115 -12.42 -21.66 -23.34
C ARG A 115 -13.86 -21.39 -23.75
N ALA A 116 -14.77 -21.32 -22.77
CA ALA A 116 -16.15 -20.93 -23.01
C ALA A 116 -16.33 -19.40 -23.19
N GLY A 117 -15.26 -18.61 -23.09
CA GLY A 117 -15.29 -17.15 -23.22
C GLY A 117 -16.04 -16.45 -22.10
N ARG A 118 -16.00 -17.01 -20.87
CA ARG A 118 -16.75 -16.48 -19.72
C ARG A 118 -16.03 -15.38 -18.95
N PHE A 119 -14.72 -15.26 -19.16
CA PHE A 119 -13.91 -14.20 -18.57
C PHE A 119 -13.84 -13.02 -19.54
N ASP A 120 -14.33 -11.86 -19.13
CA ASP A 120 -14.42 -10.67 -19.99
C ASP A 120 -13.04 -10.11 -20.36
N ARG A 121 -12.04 -10.26 -19.48
CA ARG A 121 -10.69 -9.73 -19.66
C ARG A 121 -9.68 -10.74 -20.22
N LEU A 122 -10.04 -12.03 -20.23
CA LEU A 122 -9.16 -13.11 -20.65
C LEU A 122 -9.69 -13.74 -21.95
N THR A 123 -9.62 -12.96 -23.03
CA THR A 123 -10.09 -13.38 -24.35
C THR A 123 -9.07 -14.19 -25.13
N GLU A 124 -7.80 -14.13 -24.71
CA GLU A 124 -6.69 -14.67 -25.49
C GLU A 124 -6.52 -16.17 -25.22
N PRO A 125 -6.04 -16.96 -26.20
CA PRO A 125 -5.82 -18.37 -25.99
C PRO A 125 -4.84 -18.66 -24.84
N VAL A 126 -5.23 -19.52 -23.92
CA VAL A 126 -4.44 -19.96 -22.76
C VAL A 126 -3.95 -21.39 -22.99
N GLN A 127 -2.67 -21.66 -22.71
CA GLN A 127 -2.07 -23.01 -22.77
C GLN A 127 -2.47 -23.83 -21.54
N GLU A 128 -2.34 -23.24 -20.35
CA GLU A 128 -2.60 -23.90 -19.08
C GLU A 128 -3.02 -22.90 -17.99
N VAL A 129 -3.71 -23.41 -16.97
CA VAL A 129 -4.04 -22.66 -15.76
C VAL A 129 -3.24 -23.24 -14.60
N ARG A 130 -2.56 -22.37 -13.86
CA ARG A 130 -1.76 -22.74 -12.68
C ARG A 130 -2.34 -22.10 -11.45
N VAL A 131 -2.79 -22.91 -10.50
CA VAL A 131 -3.26 -22.42 -9.19
C VAL A 131 -2.05 -22.14 -8.32
N LEU A 132 -1.90 -20.90 -7.88
CA LEU A 132 -0.74 -20.43 -7.11
C LEU A 132 -1.03 -20.43 -5.62
N PHE A 133 -2.27 -20.13 -5.23
CA PHE A 133 -2.70 -20.15 -3.85
C PHE A 133 -4.14 -20.64 -3.79
N VAL A 134 -4.47 -21.47 -2.79
CA VAL A 134 -5.84 -21.67 -2.35
C VAL A 134 -5.91 -22.04 -0.88
N ASP A 135 -6.71 -21.29 -0.11
CA ASP A 135 -6.97 -21.57 1.30
C ASP A 135 -8.28 -20.95 1.79
N ASP A 136 -8.69 -21.31 3.01
CA ASP A 136 -9.69 -20.57 3.76
C ASP A 136 -9.07 -19.35 4.46
N VAL A 137 -9.68 -18.19 4.25
CA VAL A 137 -9.32 -16.91 4.86
C VAL A 137 -10.54 -16.37 5.60
N GLY A 138 -10.70 -16.80 6.85
CA GLY A 138 -11.90 -16.51 7.64
C GLY A 138 -13.14 -17.14 7.01
N PRO A 139 -14.20 -16.37 6.68
CA PRO A 139 -15.43 -16.89 6.09
C PRO A 139 -15.33 -17.16 4.58
N HIS A 140 -14.17 -16.99 3.97
CA HIS A 140 -13.98 -17.09 2.51
C HIS A 140 -13.02 -18.20 2.11
N ARG A 141 -13.30 -18.86 0.99
CA ARG A 141 -12.35 -19.66 0.23
C ARG A 141 -11.74 -18.78 -0.86
N VAL A 142 -10.44 -18.55 -0.83
CA VAL A 142 -9.73 -17.65 -1.75
C VAL A 142 -8.75 -18.44 -2.60
N ALA A 143 -8.68 -18.15 -3.90
CA ALA A 143 -7.63 -18.68 -4.78
C ALA A 143 -7.01 -17.59 -5.66
N LEU A 144 -5.72 -17.76 -5.95
CA LEU A 144 -5.00 -17.04 -7.01
C LEU A 144 -4.65 -18.06 -8.09
N ALA A 145 -5.01 -17.77 -9.34
CA ALA A 145 -4.63 -18.58 -10.49
C ALA A 145 -3.97 -17.72 -11.57
N ALA A 146 -2.92 -18.25 -12.18
CA ALA A 146 -2.28 -17.68 -13.36
C ALA A 146 -2.74 -18.44 -14.61
N PHE A 147 -3.10 -17.70 -15.65
CA PHE A 147 -3.41 -18.22 -16.97
C PHE A 147 -2.20 -18.01 -17.88
N VAL A 148 -1.49 -19.08 -18.22
CA VAL A 148 -0.31 -19.01 -19.08
C VAL A 148 -0.76 -18.89 -20.53
N ARG A 149 -0.48 -17.77 -21.17
CA ARG A 149 -0.96 -17.47 -22.52
C ARG A 149 -0.25 -18.32 -23.58
N ALA A 150 -0.91 -18.56 -24.70
CA ALA A 150 -0.31 -19.22 -25.86
C ALA A 150 0.76 -18.35 -26.52
N GLU A 151 0.47 -17.06 -26.59
CA GLU A 151 1.36 -16.02 -27.10
C GLU A 151 1.26 -14.84 -26.11
N PRO A 152 2.39 -14.17 -25.78
CA PRO A 152 2.35 -12.95 -24.98
C PRO A 152 1.48 -11.87 -25.64
N VAL A 153 0.88 -10.99 -24.84
CA VAL A 153 0.11 -9.86 -25.38
C VAL A 153 1.03 -8.88 -26.10
N PRO A 154 0.64 -8.34 -27.27
CA PRO A 154 1.50 -7.41 -28.05
C PRO A 154 1.89 -6.12 -27.30
N ARG A 155 1.20 -5.81 -26.21
CA ARG A 155 1.44 -4.63 -25.37
C ARG A 155 1.89 -5.11 -23.99
N GLY A 156 3.18 -5.00 -23.71
CA GLY A 156 3.78 -5.34 -22.41
C GLY A 156 4.41 -6.74 -22.33
N ASP A 157 4.26 -7.58 -23.36
CA ASP A 157 4.88 -8.91 -23.46
C ASP A 157 4.57 -9.83 -22.25
N TRP A 158 3.45 -9.60 -21.55
CA TRP A 158 3.06 -10.41 -20.40
C TRP A 158 2.76 -11.85 -20.84
N PRO A 159 3.50 -12.85 -20.32
CA PRO A 159 3.29 -14.26 -20.68
C PRO A 159 2.08 -14.86 -19.96
N ASN A 160 1.53 -14.14 -18.97
CA ASN A 160 0.52 -14.62 -18.04
C ASN A 160 -0.63 -13.62 -17.97
N ASP A 161 -1.78 -14.09 -17.52
CA ASP A 161 -2.84 -13.29 -16.90
C ASP A 161 -3.05 -13.84 -15.48
N LEU A 162 -3.76 -13.13 -14.61
CA LEU A 162 -4.11 -13.62 -13.27
C LEU A 162 -5.58 -13.40 -12.95
N THR A 163 -6.11 -14.27 -12.09
CA THR A 163 -7.39 -14.04 -11.45
C THR A 163 -7.35 -14.39 -9.97
N TRP A 164 -8.07 -13.59 -9.19
CA TRP A 164 -8.41 -13.83 -7.80
C TRP A 164 -9.86 -14.30 -7.71
N MET A 165 -10.05 -15.48 -7.13
CA MET A 165 -11.36 -16.10 -6.92
C MET A 165 -11.71 -16.10 -5.44
N VAL A 166 -12.95 -15.77 -5.09
CA VAL A 166 -13.47 -15.78 -3.72
C VAL A 166 -14.87 -16.38 -3.69
N ALA A 167 -15.03 -17.42 -2.89
CA ALA A 167 -16.30 -18.06 -2.57
C ALA A 167 -16.45 -18.20 -1.05
N ASP A 168 -17.54 -18.83 -0.59
CA ASP A 168 -17.73 -19.12 0.83
C ASP A 168 -16.71 -20.14 1.34
N GLN A 169 -16.40 -20.07 2.64
CA GLN A 169 -15.52 -21.04 3.30
C GLN A 169 -15.95 -22.48 2.99
N GLY A 170 -14.98 -23.33 2.62
CA GLY A 170 -15.27 -24.72 2.30
C GLY A 170 -15.82 -24.98 0.89
N ALA A 171 -15.99 -23.94 0.05
CA ALA A 171 -16.43 -24.10 -1.32
C ALA A 171 -15.58 -25.12 -2.10
N GLY A 172 -16.26 -25.95 -2.89
CA GLY A 172 -15.61 -26.91 -3.77
C GLY A 172 -14.89 -26.24 -4.94
N ALA A 173 -13.92 -26.92 -5.55
CA ALA A 173 -13.16 -26.39 -6.68
C ALA A 173 -14.04 -25.94 -7.87
N GLN A 174 -15.14 -26.65 -8.13
CA GLN A 174 -16.08 -26.32 -9.21
C GLN A 174 -16.93 -25.08 -8.93
N GLU A 175 -17.16 -24.77 -7.66
CA GLU A 175 -17.89 -23.57 -7.25
C GLU A 175 -16.97 -22.36 -7.32
N LEU A 176 -15.78 -22.48 -6.73
CA LEU A 176 -14.75 -21.44 -6.74
C LEU A 176 -14.24 -21.12 -8.16
N GLY A 177 -14.20 -22.11 -9.06
CA GLY A 177 -13.72 -21.94 -10.44
C GLY A 177 -14.69 -21.27 -11.39
N ARG A 178 -15.89 -20.86 -10.95
CA ARG A 178 -16.86 -20.12 -11.79
C ARG A 178 -16.53 -18.65 -11.82
N THR A 179 -16.78 -17.99 -12.95
CA THR A 179 -16.55 -16.53 -13.09
C THR A 179 -17.37 -15.67 -12.12
N ALA A 180 -18.49 -16.19 -11.59
CA ALA A 180 -19.24 -15.53 -10.50
C ALA A 180 -18.44 -15.38 -9.19
N ALA A 181 -17.38 -16.16 -9.01
CA ALA A 181 -16.46 -16.06 -7.87
C ALA A 181 -15.26 -15.14 -8.16
N GLU A 182 -15.10 -14.62 -9.38
CA GLU A 182 -14.02 -13.69 -9.72
C GLU A 182 -14.18 -12.38 -8.91
N ARG A 183 -13.09 -11.94 -8.28
CA ARG A 183 -13.00 -10.69 -7.51
C ARG A 183 -11.94 -9.73 -8.00
N GLY A 184 -10.96 -10.21 -8.74
CA GLY A 184 -9.93 -9.38 -9.34
C GLY A 184 -9.26 -10.13 -10.48
N ALA A 185 -8.81 -9.37 -11.48
CA ALA A 185 -8.01 -9.87 -12.59
C ALA A 185 -6.96 -8.83 -12.96
N GLY A 186 -5.84 -9.30 -13.49
CA GLY A 186 -4.71 -8.47 -13.88
C GLY A 186 -4.10 -8.98 -15.17
N ASP A 187 -3.78 -8.06 -16.08
CA ASP A 187 -3.36 -8.41 -17.45
C ASP A 187 -1.97 -9.12 -17.50
N GLY A 188 -1.29 -9.17 -16.36
CA GLY A 188 0.01 -9.79 -16.12
C GLY A 188 0.16 -10.19 -14.66
N LEU A 189 1.15 -11.03 -14.37
CA LEU A 189 1.47 -11.49 -13.01
C LEU A 189 2.68 -10.71 -12.49
N ALA A 190 2.47 -9.88 -11.49
CA ALA A 190 3.51 -9.14 -10.81
C ALA A 190 4.37 -10.06 -9.92
N PRO A 191 5.58 -9.61 -9.54
CA PRO A 191 6.46 -10.36 -8.62
C PRO A 191 5.87 -10.60 -7.24
N TYR A 192 4.88 -9.82 -6.83
CA TYR A 192 4.08 -10.02 -5.63
C TYR A 192 2.62 -9.72 -5.96
N GLU A 193 1.75 -10.65 -5.60
CA GLU A 193 0.32 -10.50 -5.81
C GLU A 193 -0.42 -10.41 -4.49
N SER A 194 -1.45 -9.57 -4.44
CA SER A 194 -2.28 -9.49 -3.26
C SER A 194 -3.74 -9.24 -3.54
N LEU A 195 -4.56 -9.63 -2.57
CA LEU A 195 -5.98 -9.38 -2.54
C LEU A 195 -6.38 -8.91 -1.14
N THR A 196 -7.05 -7.76 -1.11
CA THR A 196 -7.77 -7.30 0.06
C THR A 196 -9.21 -7.81 -0.02
N LEU A 197 -9.65 -8.52 1.01
CA LEU A 197 -11.03 -9.00 1.16
C LEU A 197 -11.84 -7.96 1.94
N GLY A 198 -13.07 -7.69 1.51
CA GLY A 198 -13.92 -6.69 2.16
C GLY A 198 -13.63 -5.26 1.70
N PHE A 199 -14.15 -4.29 2.46
CA PHE A 199 -14.02 -2.87 2.15
C PHE A 199 -13.18 -2.16 3.22
N LEU A 200 -12.39 -1.17 2.80
CA LEU A 200 -11.49 -0.42 3.70
C LEU A 200 -12.24 0.36 4.79
N ASP A 201 -13.51 0.72 4.56
CA ASP A 201 -14.40 1.38 5.52
C ASP A 201 -15.03 0.42 6.54
N LYS A 202 -14.72 -0.88 6.44
CA LYS A 202 -15.14 -1.93 7.36
C LYS A 202 -13.93 -2.73 7.85
N PRO A 203 -13.11 -2.14 8.75
CA PRO A 203 -11.85 -2.74 9.20
C PRO A 203 -12.02 -4.16 9.77
N ASP A 204 -13.14 -4.43 10.43
CA ASP A 204 -13.42 -5.74 11.05
C ASP A 204 -13.72 -6.83 10.01
N GLU A 205 -14.19 -6.45 8.82
CA GLU A 205 -14.44 -7.35 7.69
C GLU A 205 -13.20 -7.48 6.78
N LEU A 206 -12.16 -6.67 7.03
CA LEU A 206 -10.98 -6.57 6.17
C LEU A 206 -10.08 -7.80 6.32
N GLY A 207 -9.93 -8.56 5.24
CA GLY A 207 -8.94 -9.63 5.12
C GLY A 207 -7.84 -9.26 4.12
N TYR A 208 -6.71 -9.95 4.19
CA TYR A 208 -5.61 -9.75 3.26
C TYR A 208 -4.91 -11.07 2.93
N VAL A 209 -4.61 -11.26 1.65
CA VAL A 209 -3.81 -12.37 1.14
C VAL A 209 -2.70 -11.78 0.30
N GLY A 210 -1.46 -12.22 0.55
CA GLY A 210 -0.28 -11.85 -0.22
C GLY A 210 0.47 -13.09 -0.67
N VAL A 211 0.95 -13.12 -1.91
CA VAL A 211 1.67 -14.26 -2.48
C VAL A 211 2.91 -13.77 -3.23
N ALA A 212 4.07 -14.24 -2.79
CA ALA A 212 5.35 -14.05 -3.45
C ALA A 212 5.85 -15.39 -4.07
N PRO A 213 6.80 -15.33 -5.01
CA PRO A 213 7.42 -16.51 -5.59
C PRO A 213 8.03 -17.43 -4.54
N GLU A 214 8.10 -18.71 -4.85
CA GLU A 214 8.80 -19.68 -4.02
C GLU A 214 10.28 -19.29 -3.85
N GLY A 215 10.77 -19.45 -2.61
CA GLY A 215 12.11 -19.03 -2.19
C GLY A 215 12.18 -17.58 -1.70
N CYS A 216 11.12 -16.78 -1.89
CA CYS A 216 10.99 -15.49 -1.21
C CYS A 216 10.53 -15.66 0.24
N VAL A 217 10.82 -14.65 1.06
CA VAL A 217 10.39 -14.54 2.46
C VAL A 217 9.51 -13.31 2.59
N LEU A 218 8.26 -13.52 2.97
CA LEU A 218 7.41 -12.46 3.50
C LEU A 218 7.71 -12.27 4.99
N ALA A 219 7.86 -11.02 5.40
CA ALA A 219 8.02 -10.64 6.80
C ALA A 219 7.09 -9.48 7.13
N ALA A 220 6.70 -9.37 8.40
CA ALA A 220 5.91 -8.27 8.90
C ALA A 220 6.66 -7.51 10.00
N ALA A 221 6.43 -6.21 10.09
CA ALA A 221 6.92 -5.33 11.15
C ALA A 221 5.77 -4.45 11.66
N PRO A 222 5.66 -4.18 12.97
CA PRO A 222 4.71 -3.19 13.46
C PRO A 222 4.95 -1.82 12.79
N MET A 223 3.89 -1.07 12.49
CA MET A 223 3.99 0.25 11.85
C MET A 223 4.92 1.22 12.61
N THR A 224 5.05 1.06 13.91
CA THR A 224 5.89 1.90 14.78
C THR A 224 7.38 1.51 14.80
N SER A 225 7.78 0.41 14.16
CA SER A 225 9.11 -0.21 14.32
C SER A 225 9.53 -0.99 13.08
N LEU A 226 9.91 -0.27 12.00
CA LEU A 226 10.40 -0.88 10.75
C LEU A 226 11.83 -1.45 10.84
N ASP A 227 12.47 -1.37 12.00
CA ASP A 227 13.76 -1.98 12.27
C ASP A 227 13.65 -3.47 12.65
N THR A 228 12.46 -3.92 13.07
CA THR A 228 12.23 -5.29 13.55
C THR A 228 11.26 -6.06 12.65
N TRP A 229 11.81 -6.85 11.74
CA TRP A 229 11.05 -7.69 10.81
C TRP A 229 10.93 -9.13 11.30
N THR A 230 9.71 -9.64 11.37
CA THR A 230 9.41 -11.03 11.73
C THR A 230 8.98 -11.80 10.49
N PRO A 231 9.72 -12.85 10.06
CA PRO A 231 9.29 -13.70 8.95
C PRO A 231 7.93 -14.34 9.22
N GLU A 232 7.09 -14.37 8.20
CA GLU A 232 5.81 -15.07 8.25
C GLU A 232 6.05 -16.59 8.31
N PRO A 233 5.30 -17.33 9.16
CA PRO A 233 5.47 -18.77 9.31
C PRO A 233 5.16 -19.56 8.04
N THR A 234 4.42 -18.95 7.13
CA THR A 234 4.00 -19.44 5.81
C THR A 234 5.07 -19.24 4.74
N GLY A 235 6.16 -18.53 5.05
CA GLY A 235 7.28 -18.32 4.11
C GLY A 235 6.95 -17.31 3.02
N SER A 236 6.58 -17.79 1.83
CA SER A 236 6.40 -16.95 0.63
C SER A 236 4.95 -16.48 0.41
N TYR A 237 4.04 -16.72 1.34
CA TYR A 237 2.69 -16.14 1.30
C TYR A 237 2.30 -15.62 2.68
N LEU A 238 1.33 -14.72 2.75
CA LEU A 238 0.79 -14.19 4.00
C LEU A 238 -0.73 -14.20 3.95
N VAL A 239 -1.34 -14.50 5.11
CA VAL A 239 -2.80 -14.47 5.27
C VAL A 239 -3.14 -13.72 6.54
N ARG A 240 -4.05 -12.76 6.43
CA ARG A 240 -4.73 -12.10 7.53
C ARG A 240 -6.23 -12.27 7.31
N PRO A 241 -6.93 -13.13 8.08
CA PRO A 241 -8.39 -13.19 8.01
C PRO A 241 -9.02 -11.88 8.52
N PRO A 242 -10.32 -11.65 8.24
CA PRO A 242 -11.10 -10.59 8.87
C PRO A 242 -10.88 -10.51 10.38
N GLY A 243 -10.67 -9.29 10.89
CA GLY A 243 -10.35 -9.02 12.30
C GLY A 243 -8.89 -9.30 12.72
N ALA A 244 -8.04 -9.81 11.82
CA ALA A 244 -6.61 -10.02 12.09
C ALA A 244 -5.69 -9.05 11.32
N VAL A 245 -6.23 -8.26 10.40
CA VAL A 245 -5.54 -7.11 9.79
C VAL A 245 -5.31 -6.06 10.88
N ARG A 246 -4.12 -5.48 10.89
CA ARG A 246 -3.64 -4.57 11.94
C ARG A 246 -2.63 -3.60 11.34
N PRO A 247 -2.33 -2.46 11.99
CA PRO A 247 -1.31 -1.52 11.51
C PRO A 247 0.09 -2.15 11.50
N GLU A 248 0.47 -2.72 10.37
CA GLU A 248 1.78 -3.33 10.16
C GLU A 248 2.29 -3.05 8.75
N TRP A 249 3.57 -3.32 8.54
CA TRP A 249 4.23 -3.27 7.25
C TRP A 249 4.65 -4.66 6.87
N PHE A 250 4.61 -4.92 5.57
CA PHE A 250 5.05 -6.14 4.94
C PHE A 250 6.35 -5.88 4.19
N ARG A 251 7.17 -6.93 4.08
CA ARG A 251 8.40 -6.93 3.30
C ARG A 251 8.51 -8.24 2.56
N VAL A 252 8.73 -8.15 1.26
CA VAL A 252 9.09 -9.26 0.39
C VAL A 252 10.61 -9.22 0.20
N SER A 253 11.29 -10.31 0.58
CA SER A 253 12.71 -10.48 0.32
C SER A 253 12.94 -11.74 -0.51
N CYS A 254 13.61 -11.61 -1.64
CA CYS A 254 13.92 -12.72 -2.54
C CYS A 254 15.43 -12.77 -2.81
N ASP A 255 16.01 -13.96 -2.75
CA ASP A 255 17.44 -14.20 -2.97
C ASP A 255 18.36 -13.29 -2.10
N GLY A 256 17.90 -12.97 -0.88
CA GLY A 256 18.63 -12.15 0.09
C GLY A 256 18.50 -10.63 -0.11
N VAL A 257 17.76 -10.18 -1.12
CA VAL A 257 17.54 -8.76 -1.43
C VAL A 257 16.12 -8.37 -1.01
N ILE A 258 15.95 -7.17 -0.45
CA ILE A 258 14.62 -6.58 -0.21
C ILE A 258 14.09 -6.11 -1.55
N ARG A 259 12.91 -6.60 -1.92
CA ARG A 259 12.33 -6.37 -3.23
C ARG A 259 11.10 -5.49 -3.18
N GLN A 260 10.38 -5.59 -2.06
CA GLN A 260 9.22 -4.78 -1.81
C GLN A 260 9.02 -4.58 -0.31
N GLN A 261 8.60 -3.39 0.11
CA GLN A 261 8.04 -3.16 1.43
C GLN A 261 6.76 -2.34 1.29
N PHE A 262 5.69 -2.64 2.00
CA PHE A 262 4.43 -1.89 1.87
C PHE A 262 3.57 -2.03 3.12
N PRO A 263 2.68 -1.08 3.45
CA PRO A 263 1.80 -1.23 4.58
C PRO A 263 0.77 -2.31 4.32
N SER A 264 0.27 -2.92 5.39
CA SER A 264 -0.99 -3.63 5.32
C SER A 264 -2.13 -2.69 4.89
N PRO A 265 -3.16 -3.19 4.20
CA PRO A 265 -4.32 -2.37 3.90
C PRO A 265 -4.97 -1.87 5.19
N GLY A 266 -5.53 -0.66 5.15
CA GLY A 266 -6.24 -0.07 6.29
C GLY A 266 -6.12 1.45 6.36
N SER A 267 -6.61 2.02 7.45
CA SER A 267 -6.70 3.47 7.68
C SER A 267 -6.28 3.85 9.10
N THR A 268 -5.64 5.02 9.23
CA THR A 268 -5.35 5.65 10.53
C THR A 268 -6.60 6.20 11.23
N ALA A 269 -7.73 6.34 10.52
CA ALA A 269 -9.06 6.51 11.10
C ALA A 269 -10.05 5.57 10.42
N PRO A 270 -10.13 4.31 10.88
CA PRO A 270 -10.90 3.27 10.20
C PRO A 270 -12.42 3.42 10.36
N GLU A 271 -12.89 4.16 11.37
CA GLU A 271 -14.31 4.54 11.55
C GLU A 271 -14.66 5.87 10.87
N GLY A 272 -13.74 6.42 10.07
CA GLY A 272 -13.84 7.76 9.49
C GLY A 272 -13.35 8.86 10.44
N VAL A 273 -13.31 10.09 9.91
CA VAL A 273 -12.80 11.26 10.64
C VAL A 273 -13.87 11.81 11.57
N THR A 274 -13.64 11.71 12.88
CA THR A 274 -14.52 12.26 13.91
C THR A 274 -14.46 13.79 13.97
N ASP A 275 -15.44 14.43 14.61
CA ASP A 275 -15.44 15.89 14.79
C ASP A 275 -14.22 16.41 15.56
N GLU A 276 -13.77 15.66 16.57
CA GLU A 276 -12.57 16.03 17.34
C GLU A 276 -11.30 15.91 16.50
N GLN A 277 -11.20 14.85 15.68
CA GLN A 277 -10.09 14.66 14.75
C GLN A 277 -10.07 15.75 13.68
N PHE A 278 -11.23 16.08 13.11
CA PHE A 278 -11.37 17.16 12.15
C PHE A 278 -10.98 18.51 12.78
N ALA A 279 -11.49 18.83 13.97
CA ALA A 279 -11.13 20.05 14.69
C ALA A 279 -9.62 20.11 15.01
N THR A 280 -9.02 18.99 15.38
CA THR A 280 -7.57 18.89 15.64
C THR A 280 -6.76 19.15 14.37
N ALA A 281 -7.13 18.51 13.25
CA ALA A 281 -6.48 18.71 11.96
C ALA A 281 -6.56 20.16 11.49
N MET A 282 -7.68 20.83 11.77
CA MET A 282 -7.95 22.23 11.42
C MET A 282 -7.39 23.25 12.42
N SER A 283 -6.92 22.83 13.60
CA SER A 283 -6.58 23.73 14.71
C SER A 283 -5.50 24.77 14.42
N ARG A 284 -4.63 24.49 13.44
CA ARG A 284 -3.50 25.35 13.05
C ARG A 284 -3.60 25.87 11.61
N VAL A 285 -4.73 25.63 10.95
CA VAL A 285 -4.90 25.98 9.54
C VAL A 285 -4.94 27.50 9.37
N ARG A 286 -4.35 27.97 8.27
CA ARG A 286 -4.52 29.34 7.78
C ARG A 286 -5.53 29.34 6.64
N GLY A 287 -6.44 30.31 6.64
CA GLY A 287 -7.48 30.44 5.61
C GLY A 287 -8.79 29.73 5.96
N LYS A 288 -9.70 29.63 4.98
CA LYS A 288 -11.06 29.13 5.16
C LYS A 288 -11.55 28.38 3.91
N MET A 289 -12.22 27.26 4.13
CA MET A 289 -12.95 26.46 3.14
C MET A 289 -14.31 26.10 3.76
N ASP A 290 -15.28 25.78 2.92
CA ASP A 290 -16.49 25.09 3.36
C ASP A 290 -16.15 23.83 4.17
N GLU A 291 -16.84 23.62 5.29
CA GLU A 291 -16.53 22.54 6.22
C GLU A 291 -16.73 21.16 5.57
N ALA A 292 -17.78 20.99 4.77
CA ALA A 292 -18.07 19.71 4.13
C ALA A 292 -16.99 19.36 3.10
N LYS A 293 -16.54 20.35 2.31
CA LYS A 293 -15.39 20.17 1.40
C LYS A 293 -14.11 19.80 2.17
N ALA A 294 -13.74 20.56 3.19
CA ALA A 294 -12.53 20.31 3.96
C ALA A 294 -12.54 18.93 4.64
N ARG A 295 -13.69 18.50 5.16
CA ARG A 295 -13.85 17.18 5.77
C ARG A 295 -13.79 16.06 4.73
N GLY A 296 -14.34 16.28 3.54
CA GLY A 296 -14.24 15.36 2.41
C GLY A 296 -12.78 15.12 2.01
N GLU A 297 -12.01 16.19 1.84
CA GLU A 297 -10.59 16.09 1.47
C GLU A 297 -9.73 15.47 2.58
N LEU A 298 -9.98 15.81 3.84
CA LEU A 298 -9.29 15.15 4.96
C LEU A 298 -9.60 13.66 5.03
N SER A 299 -10.87 13.27 4.83
CA SER A 299 -11.28 11.86 4.83
C SER A 299 -10.68 11.10 3.65
N SER A 300 -10.62 11.73 2.48
CA SER A 300 -9.95 11.19 1.28
C SER A 300 -8.45 10.98 1.50
N ALA A 301 -7.77 11.97 2.10
CA ALA A 301 -6.34 11.86 2.45
C ALA A 301 -6.09 10.73 3.47
N VAL A 302 -6.90 10.64 4.53
CA VAL A 302 -6.82 9.56 5.53
C VAL A 302 -7.00 8.18 4.89
N GLY A 303 -8.01 8.03 4.02
CA GLY A 303 -8.31 6.76 3.36
C GLY A 303 -7.23 6.36 2.35
N SER A 304 -6.68 7.33 1.61
CA SER A 304 -5.64 7.07 0.59
C SER A 304 -4.26 6.83 1.18
N TRP A 305 -3.89 7.53 2.26
CA TRP A 305 -2.59 7.35 2.91
C TRP A 305 -2.56 6.10 3.79
N GLY A 306 -3.68 5.72 4.41
CA GLY A 306 -3.75 4.49 5.19
C GLY A 306 -2.66 4.41 6.26
N TYR A 307 -1.95 3.27 6.30
CA TYR A 307 -0.81 3.05 7.21
C TYR A 307 0.56 3.47 6.64
N THR A 308 0.59 4.30 5.60
CA THR A 308 1.84 4.97 5.13
C THR A 308 2.26 6.11 6.05
N VAL A 309 1.36 6.58 6.91
CA VAL A 309 1.58 7.69 7.85
C VAL A 309 1.42 7.23 9.30
N THR A 310 2.16 7.88 10.20
CA THR A 310 2.17 7.54 11.63
C THR A 310 1.16 8.35 12.45
N ALA A 311 0.51 9.35 11.85
CA ALA A 311 -0.51 10.17 12.49
C ALA A 311 -1.53 10.67 11.47
N LEU A 312 -2.66 11.18 11.98
CA LEU A 312 -3.68 11.81 11.14
C LEU A 312 -3.12 13.03 10.39
N PRO A 313 -3.57 13.28 9.15
CA PRO A 313 -3.19 14.48 8.41
C PRO A 313 -3.57 15.75 9.15
N THR A 314 -2.66 16.71 9.13
CA THR A 314 -2.87 18.07 9.61
C THR A 314 -3.01 19.02 8.44
N VAL A 315 -3.85 20.05 8.59
CA VAL A 315 -4.12 21.01 7.53
C VAL A 315 -3.24 22.24 7.72
N LEU A 316 -2.29 22.43 6.82
CA LEU A 316 -1.32 23.52 6.90
C LEU A 316 -1.87 24.84 6.38
N TRP A 317 -2.61 24.76 5.28
CA TRP A 317 -3.11 25.94 4.59
C TRP A 317 -4.36 25.62 3.77
N ILE A 318 -5.23 26.61 3.71
CA ILE A 318 -6.41 26.65 2.86
C ILE A 318 -6.46 27.99 2.15
N GLY A 319 -6.76 27.98 0.86
CA GLY A 319 -7.05 29.20 0.12
C GLY A 319 -7.58 28.91 -1.26
N ARG A 320 -7.30 29.80 -2.20
CA ARG A 320 -7.75 29.65 -3.59
C ARG A 320 -6.56 29.64 -4.53
N THR A 321 -6.56 28.71 -5.47
CA THR A 321 -5.52 28.62 -6.49
C THR A 321 -6.12 28.28 -7.85
N THR A 322 -5.36 28.55 -8.91
CA THR A 322 -5.61 27.88 -10.19
C THR A 322 -5.11 26.44 -10.05
N GLY A 323 -5.89 25.44 -10.46
CA GLY A 323 -5.63 24.06 -10.11
C GLY A 323 -4.37 23.46 -10.73
N VAL A 324 -4.14 22.21 -10.36
CA VAL A 324 -3.01 21.38 -10.82
C VAL A 324 -3.02 21.31 -12.35
N GLY A 325 -1.87 21.48 -13.00
CA GLY A 325 -1.79 21.44 -14.47
C GLY A 325 -2.55 22.57 -15.20
N GLY A 326 -3.10 23.55 -14.46
CA GLY A 326 -3.90 24.63 -15.03
C GLY A 326 -5.40 24.29 -15.10
N ALA A 327 -5.83 23.22 -14.44
CA ALA A 327 -7.23 22.83 -14.37
C ALA A 327 -8.02 23.77 -13.44
N GLY A 328 -8.81 24.69 -14.02
CA GLY A 328 -9.82 25.50 -13.31
C GLY A 328 -9.33 26.36 -12.13
N GLU A 329 -10.22 27.13 -11.53
CA GLU A 329 -10.01 27.72 -10.20
C GLU A 329 -10.75 26.89 -9.15
N GLY A 330 -10.23 26.86 -7.92
CA GLY A 330 -10.85 26.08 -6.85
C GLY A 330 -10.36 26.41 -5.46
N ASP A 331 -11.07 25.87 -4.48
CA ASP A 331 -10.66 25.90 -3.09
C ASP A 331 -9.54 24.86 -2.90
N THR A 332 -8.41 25.30 -2.34
CA THR A 332 -7.20 24.49 -2.22
C THR A 332 -6.89 24.20 -0.76
N MET A 333 -6.48 22.98 -0.48
CA MET A 333 -6.11 22.49 0.84
C MET A 333 -4.75 21.81 0.78
N VAL A 334 -3.87 22.15 1.72
CA VAL A 334 -2.56 21.50 1.87
C VAL A 334 -2.58 20.68 3.15
N LEU A 335 -2.52 19.35 3.00
CA LEU A 335 -2.49 18.40 4.09
C LEU A 335 -1.09 17.79 4.21
N THR A 336 -0.66 17.50 5.44
CA THR A 336 0.60 16.79 5.70
C THR A 336 0.49 15.85 6.89
N ALA A 337 1.23 14.74 6.86
CA ALA A 337 1.37 13.80 7.96
C ALA A 337 2.80 13.24 8.02
N PRO A 338 3.30 12.87 9.22
CA PRO A 338 4.59 12.21 9.35
C PRO A 338 4.53 10.82 8.70
N ALA A 339 5.44 10.56 7.77
CA ALA A 339 5.50 9.29 7.05
C ALA A 339 6.13 8.19 7.91
N VAL A 340 5.75 6.94 7.68
CA VAL A 340 6.47 5.80 8.23
C VAL A 340 7.84 5.71 7.55
N GLY A 341 8.90 5.41 8.32
CA GLY A 341 10.27 5.43 7.82
C GLY A 341 10.95 6.81 7.92
N GLY A 342 10.20 7.86 8.27
CA GLY A 342 10.70 9.22 8.47
C GLY A 342 10.26 10.19 7.37
N GLY A 343 10.52 11.48 7.57
CA GLY A 343 10.01 12.52 6.68
C GLY A 343 8.50 12.74 6.81
N TRP A 344 7.91 13.34 5.78
CA TRP A 344 6.53 13.80 5.76
C TRP A 344 5.90 13.56 4.39
N LEU A 345 4.69 13.01 4.40
CA LEU A 345 3.83 12.94 3.24
C LEU A 345 2.92 14.16 3.20
N GLY A 346 2.64 14.61 2.00
CA GLY A 346 1.77 15.75 1.77
C GLY A 346 0.89 15.61 0.54
N LEU A 347 -0.20 16.36 0.56
CA LEU A 347 -1.20 16.42 -0.49
C LEU A 347 -1.64 17.88 -0.66
N VAL A 348 -1.67 18.32 -1.91
CA VAL A 348 -2.39 19.52 -2.34
C VAL A 348 -3.66 19.04 -3.03
N ALA A 349 -4.81 19.31 -2.44
CA ALA A 349 -6.11 19.04 -3.04
C ALA A 349 -6.73 20.36 -3.52
N VAL A 350 -7.19 20.41 -4.77
CA VAL A 350 -7.88 21.55 -5.36
C VAL A 350 -9.29 21.12 -5.75
N VAL A 351 -10.28 21.57 -4.98
CA VAL A 351 -11.70 21.35 -5.24
C VAL A 351 -12.21 22.43 -6.19
N HIS A 352 -12.48 22.07 -7.43
CA HIS A 352 -12.84 23.02 -8.47
C HIS A 352 -14.24 23.62 -8.25
N ASP A 353 -14.43 24.89 -8.61
CA ASP A 353 -15.75 25.54 -8.53
C ASP A 353 -16.76 24.92 -9.52
N ALA A 354 -16.26 24.34 -10.60
CA ALA A 354 -17.01 23.59 -11.59
C ALA A 354 -16.19 22.40 -12.08
N PRO A 355 -16.81 21.29 -12.51
CA PRO A 355 -16.09 20.20 -13.14
C PRO A 355 -15.25 20.70 -14.31
N THR A 356 -14.03 20.19 -14.43
CA THR A 356 -13.17 20.41 -15.58
C THR A 356 -13.81 19.82 -16.86
N PRO A 357 -13.28 20.09 -18.08
CA PRO A 357 -13.83 19.55 -19.32
C PRO A 357 -13.93 18.01 -19.37
N ASP A 358 -13.07 17.32 -18.63
CA ASP A 358 -13.04 15.86 -18.43
C ASP A 358 -13.89 15.37 -17.22
N GLY A 359 -14.59 16.29 -16.54
CA GLY A 359 -15.51 15.98 -15.45
C GLY A 359 -14.85 15.85 -14.07
N VAL A 360 -13.56 16.18 -13.93
CA VAL A 360 -12.84 16.13 -12.67
C VAL A 360 -13.30 17.26 -11.75
N ILE A 361 -13.67 16.91 -10.52
CA ILE A 361 -14.15 17.84 -9.48
C ILE A 361 -13.07 18.20 -8.45
N THR A 362 -12.09 17.31 -8.26
CA THR A 362 -10.94 17.53 -7.39
C THR A 362 -9.68 17.10 -8.12
N SER A 363 -8.67 17.97 -8.16
CA SER A 363 -7.32 17.61 -8.59
C SER A 363 -6.39 17.48 -7.41
N THR A 364 -5.48 16.50 -7.44
CA THR A 364 -4.53 16.25 -6.36
C THR A 364 -3.08 16.25 -6.84
N VAL A 365 -2.17 16.77 -6.00
CA VAL A 365 -0.72 16.55 -6.11
C VAL A 365 -0.19 16.04 -4.78
N HIS A 366 0.55 14.95 -4.84
CA HIS A 366 1.25 14.40 -3.70
C HIS A 366 2.71 14.85 -3.67
N PHE A 367 3.26 14.98 -2.48
CA PHE A 367 4.65 15.38 -2.29
C PHE A 367 5.26 14.75 -1.03
N HIS A 368 6.59 14.72 -1.02
CA HIS A 368 7.40 14.30 0.11
C HIS A 368 8.21 15.49 0.64
N ALA A 369 8.30 15.60 1.96
CA ALA A 369 9.13 16.61 2.61
C ALA A 369 10.03 15.96 3.65
N ARG A 370 11.31 16.38 3.68
CA ARG A 370 12.30 15.83 4.60
C ARG A 370 12.07 16.25 6.06
N THR A 371 11.43 17.40 6.27
CA THR A 371 11.18 17.99 7.58
C THR A 371 9.73 18.43 7.73
N ASP A 372 9.26 18.59 8.97
CA ASP A 372 7.90 19.04 9.28
C ASP A 372 7.55 20.36 8.56
N PRO A 373 6.67 20.33 7.54
CA PRO A 373 6.32 21.53 6.79
C PRO A 373 5.44 22.50 7.59
N GLY A 374 4.85 22.04 8.70
CA GLY A 374 4.09 22.86 9.65
C GLY A 374 4.95 23.53 10.72
N GLY A 375 6.26 23.31 10.73
CA GLY A 375 7.19 23.89 11.70
C GLY A 375 7.22 25.43 11.69
N ALA A 376 7.49 26.04 12.84
CA ALA A 376 7.64 27.49 12.93
C ALA A 376 8.81 27.98 12.05
N GLY A 377 8.56 29.01 11.24
CA GLY A 377 9.56 29.56 10.31
C GLY A 377 9.87 28.66 9.11
N ARG A 378 9.04 27.65 8.82
CA ARG A 378 9.16 26.84 7.61
C ARG A 378 8.38 27.46 6.45
N VAL A 379 8.98 27.39 5.27
CA VAL A 379 8.32 27.65 3.99
C VAL A 379 8.22 26.32 3.26
N LEU A 380 7.08 26.04 2.65
CA LEU A 380 6.88 24.83 1.85
C LEU A 380 6.62 25.25 0.42
N GLY A 381 7.43 24.79 -0.53
CA GLY A 381 7.12 24.85 -1.96
C GLY A 381 6.63 23.49 -2.45
N VAL A 382 5.54 23.44 -3.21
CA VAL A 382 5.02 22.21 -3.82
C VAL A 382 4.82 22.44 -5.31
N HIS A 383 5.25 21.49 -6.14
CA HIS A 383 4.97 21.50 -7.57
C HIS A 383 3.45 21.45 -7.83
N LEU A 384 2.94 22.31 -8.71
CA LEU A 384 1.55 22.24 -9.19
C LEU A 384 1.44 21.65 -10.61
N ASP A 385 2.57 21.39 -11.25
CA ASP A 385 2.62 20.75 -12.56
C ASP A 385 2.94 19.25 -12.35
N GLN A 386 2.14 18.35 -12.92
CA GLN A 386 2.34 16.90 -12.75
C GLN A 386 3.60 16.39 -13.46
N GLU A 387 4.02 17.05 -14.55
CA GLU A 387 5.30 16.81 -15.21
C GLU A 387 5.84 18.13 -15.78
N PRO A 388 7.17 18.35 -15.77
CA PRO A 388 7.78 19.40 -16.59
C PRO A 388 7.57 19.03 -18.06
N ALA A 389 6.54 19.60 -18.70
CA ALA A 389 6.32 19.40 -20.12
C ALA A 389 7.60 19.79 -20.90
N PRO A 390 8.10 18.93 -21.82
CA PRO A 390 9.32 19.22 -22.54
C PRO A 390 9.24 20.58 -23.24
N GLY A 391 10.21 21.46 -22.95
CA GLY A 391 10.24 22.84 -23.47
C GLY A 391 9.55 23.89 -22.60
N ARG A 392 9.07 23.56 -21.39
CA ARG A 392 8.72 24.59 -20.40
C ARG A 392 9.95 25.06 -19.65
N ASP A 393 10.32 26.32 -19.88
CA ASP A 393 11.40 27.00 -19.14
C ASP A 393 10.99 27.42 -17.72
N SER A 394 9.77 27.11 -17.28
CA SER A 394 9.24 27.53 -15.98
C SER A 394 8.40 26.48 -15.30
N THR A 395 8.43 26.51 -13.97
CA THR A 395 7.71 25.61 -13.06
C THR A 395 6.78 26.45 -12.20
N ARG A 396 5.55 25.98 -11.98
CA ARG A 396 4.61 26.59 -11.03
C ARG A 396 4.66 25.88 -9.69
N LEU A 397 4.83 26.67 -8.64
CA LEU A 397 4.86 26.22 -7.27
C LEU A 397 3.68 26.80 -6.50
N LEU A 398 3.04 25.98 -5.67
CA LEU A 398 2.29 26.48 -4.51
C LEU A 398 3.27 26.67 -3.37
N VAL A 399 3.36 27.89 -2.85
CA VAL A 399 4.18 28.20 -1.69
C VAL A 399 3.29 28.49 -0.48
N VAL A 400 3.51 27.76 0.60
CA VAL A 400 2.89 27.99 1.91
C VAL A 400 3.92 28.66 2.81
N ALA A 401 3.64 29.88 3.25
CA ALA A 401 4.55 30.74 3.99
C ALA A 401 4.14 30.86 5.49
N PRO A 402 5.09 31.09 6.41
CA PRO A 402 4.79 31.26 7.82
C PRO A 402 3.93 32.51 8.08
N SER A 403 3.28 32.56 9.24
CA SER A 403 2.45 33.70 9.64
C SER A 403 3.27 34.99 9.70
N GLY A 404 2.69 36.10 9.24
CA GLY A 404 3.36 37.41 9.15
C GLY A 404 4.15 37.64 7.88
N ALA A 405 4.36 36.62 7.04
CA ALA A 405 5.00 36.80 5.74
C ALA A 405 4.12 37.61 4.79
N THR A 406 4.71 38.62 4.16
CA THR A 406 4.06 39.44 3.14
C THR A 406 4.60 39.15 1.74
N GLU A 407 5.77 38.54 1.64
CA GLU A 407 6.42 38.21 0.37
C GLU A 407 7.20 36.90 0.47
N VAL A 408 7.27 36.18 -0.63
CA VAL A 408 8.17 35.04 -0.84
C VAL A 408 9.15 35.38 -1.95
N ARG A 409 10.42 35.01 -1.75
CA ARG A 409 11.49 35.09 -2.74
C ARG A 409 12.01 33.69 -3.04
N ALA A 410 12.17 33.37 -4.31
CA ALA A 410 12.90 32.19 -4.74
C ALA A 410 14.35 32.57 -5.02
N MET A 411 15.26 31.87 -4.37
CA MET A 411 16.70 32.10 -4.42
C MET A 411 17.38 30.91 -5.09
N ARG A 412 18.33 31.17 -5.99
CA ARG A 412 19.25 30.17 -6.56
C ARG A 412 20.67 30.71 -6.45
N ASP A 413 21.57 29.94 -5.84
CA ASP A 413 22.97 30.32 -5.65
C ASP A 413 23.14 31.73 -5.04
N GLY A 414 22.26 32.07 -4.09
CA GLY A 414 22.23 33.38 -3.41
C GLY A 414 21.66 34.54 -4.24
N ARG A 415 21.07 34.28 -5.42
CA ARG A 415 20.40 35.28 -6.27
C ARG A 415 18.90 35.08 -6.30
N GLU A 416 18.16 36.17 -6.16
CA GLU A 416 16.70 36.17 -6.35
C GLU A 416 16.39 35.90 -7.84
N VAL A 417 15.64 34.83 -8.10
CA VAL A 417 15.19 34.46 -9.46
C VAL A 417 13.70 34.77 -9.66
N SER A 418 12.93 34.88 -8.58
CA SER A 418 11.51 35.23 -8.62
C SER A 418 11.05 35.74 -7.27
N ARG A 419 9.98 36.54 -7.26
CA ARG A 419 9.35 37.04 -6.03
C ARG A 419 7.84 37.17 -6.22
N VAL A 420 7.08 37.01 -5.14
CA VAL A 420 5.63 37.20 -5.17
C VAL A 420 5.10 37.62 -3.81
N GLN A 421 4.05 38.45 -3.81
CA GLN A 421 3.36 38.86 -2.59
C GLN A 421 2.50 37.73 -2.05
N VAL A 422 2.61 37.45 -0.75
CA VAL A 422 1.83 36.42 -0.06
C VAL A 422 0.52 37.04 0.42
N ARG A 423 -0.58 36.30 0.22
CA ARG A 423 -1.88 36.62 0.83
C ARG A 423 -2.38 35.42 1.60
N ASP A 424 -2.89 35.64 2.80
CA ASP A 424 -3.45 34.59 3.65
C ASP A 424 -2.52 33.38 3.86
N GLY A 425 -1.20 33.62 3.84
CA GLY A 425 -0.17 32.60 4.11
C GLY A 425 0.13 31.62 2.98
N GLY A 426 -0.40 31.82 1.76
CA GLY A 426 -0.09 30.98 0.60
C GLY A 426 -0.10 31.76 -0.72
N VAL A 427 0.62 31.26 -1.73
CA VAL A 427 0.74 31.95 -3.02
C VAL A 427 1.22 31.01 -4.13
N GLN A 428 0.82 31.28 -5.37
CA GLN A 428 1.44 30.64 -6.54
C GLN A 428 2.66 31.44 -7.02
N LEU A 429 3.79 30.75 -7.18
CA LEU A 429 5.04 31.33 -7.65
C LEU A 429 5.48 30.62 -8.94
N THR A 430 5.86 31.38 -9.96
CA THR A 430 6.48 30.83 -11.18
C THR A 430 7.97 31.08 -11.13
N VAL A 431 8.77 30.03 -11.39
CA VAL A 431 10.24 30.06 -11.31
C VAL A 431 10.86 29.40 -12.54
N PRO A 432 12.09 29.77 -12.93
CA PRO A 432 12.82 29.10 -14.01
C PRO A 432 13.43 27.77 -13.51
N GLY A 433 12.61 26.72 -13.43
CA GLY A 433 12.97 25.40 -12.89
C GLY A 433 13.06 25.34 -11.36
N ALA A 434 12.89 24.16 -10.77
CA ALA A 434 12.86 23.95 -9.32
C ALA A 434 14.22 23.61 -8.69
N ASP A 435 15.15 23.06 -9.49
CA ASP A 435 16.42 22.55 -8.96
C ASP A 435 17.24 23.61 -8.24
N GLY A 436 17.76 23.24 -7.06
CA GLY A 436 18.60 24.09 -6.22
C GLY A 436 17.92 25.37 -5.70
N LEU A 437 16.59 25.46 -5.77
CA LEU A 437 15.87 26.61 -5.24
C LEU A 437 15.70 26.54 -3.73
N VAL A 438 15.89 27.70 -3.10
CA VAL A 438 15.53 27.96 -1.70
C VAL A 438 14.47 29.04 -1.69
N LEU A 439 13.40 28.81 -0.92
CA LEU A 439 12.34 29.78 -0.71
C LEU A 439 12.59 30.56 0.59
N GLU A 440 12.54 31.88 0.51
CA GLU A 440 12.62 32.77 1.67
C GLU A 440 11.29 33.49 1.83
N ALA A 441 10.67 33.39 3.00
CA ALA A 441 9.49 34.18 3.36
C ALA A 441 9.93 35.39 4.20
N VAL A 442 9.51 36.57 3.80
CA VAL A 442 9.89 37.84 4.44
C VAL A 442 8.68 38.63 4.89
N ASP A 443 8.86 39.41 5.95
CA ASP A 443 7.85 40.35 6.44
C ASP A 443 7.85 41.69 5.68
N GLY A 444 6.96 42.61 6.08
CA GLY A 444 6.84 43.93 5.47
C GLY A 444 8.05 44.85 5.68
N THR A 445 8.99 44.48 6.55
CA THR A 445 10.28 45.18 6.76
C THR A 445 11.41 44.57 5.94
N GLY A 446 11.17 43.40 5.33
CA GLY A 446 12.17 42.62 4.59
C GLY A 446 12.96 41.65 5.45
N ALA A 447 12.59 41.45 6.72
CA ALA A 447 13.23 40.46 7.59
C ALA A 447 12.78 39.04 7.21
N ILE A 448 13.72 38.09 7.19
CA ILE A 448 13.43 36.69 6.89
C ILE A 448 12.70 36.07 8.09
N LEU A 449 11.46 35.64 7.87
CA LEU A 449 10.65 34.91 8.84
C LEU A 449 10.85 33.40 8.74
N GLY A 450 11.25 32.93 7.56
CA GLY A 450 11.42 31.50 7.32
C GLY A 450 12.11 31.18 6.02
N THR A 451 12.64 29.96 5.96
CA THR A 451 13.25 29.39 4.75
C THR A 451 12.73 27.98 4.53
N GLY A 452 12.82 27.50 3.29
CA GLY A 452 12.39 26.17 2.95
C GLY A 452 12.83 25.72 1.57
N GLU A 453 12.72 24.42 1.36
CA GLU A 453 13.01 23.76 0.10
C GLU A 453 11.69 23.49 -0.66
N ILE A 454 11.83 23.08 -1.91
CA ILE A 454 10.71 22.56 -2.69
C ILE A 454 10.58 21.08 -2.34
N ALA A 455 9.36 20.67 -2.00
CA ALA A 455 9.04 19.28 -1.72
C ALA A 455 9.17 18.43 -2.98
N ASP A 456 9.71 17.23 -2.81
CA ASP A 456 9.90 16.28 -3.90
C ASP A 456 8.50 15.81 -4.37
N PRO A 457 8.20 15.87 -5.67
CA PRO A 457 6.93 15.37 -6.19
C PRO A 457 6.88 13.85 -6.04
N GLY A 458 5.71 13.31 -5.72
CA GLY A 458 5.53 11.87 -5.68
C GLY A 458 4.28 11.48 -4.91
N ALA A 459 3.54 10.50 -5.44
CA ALA A 459 2.52 9.83 -4.67
C ALA A 459 3.15 9.24 -3.39
N PRO A 460 2.37 9.05 -2.31
CA PRO A 460 2.71 8.00 -1.37
C PRO A 460 2.72 6.71 -2.19
N SER A 461 3.90 6.26 -2.62
CA SER A 461 4.06 4.84 -2.87
C SER A 461 3.79 4.25 -1.49
N GLY A 462 2.71 3.47 -1.38
CA GLY A 462 2.59 2.57 -0.23
C GLY A 462 3.85 1.70 -0.15
N GLU A 463 4.55 1.57 -1.25
CA GLU A 463 5.70 0.71 -1.41
C GLU A 463 7.01 1.49 -1.17
N ILE A 464 7.84 0.99 -0.26
CA ILE A 464 9.24 1.39 -0.09
C ILE A 464 10.06 0.27 -0.73
N ASP A 465 10.83 0.61 -1.76
CA ASP A 465 11.44 -0.32 -2.71
C ASP A 465 10.35 -1.09 -3.49
N ASN A 466 10.35 -0.97 -4.82
CA ASN A 466 9.48 -1.77 -5.67
C ASN A 466 10.30 -2.48 -6.72
N TRP A 467 9.78 -3.61 -7.19
CA TRP A 467 10.29 -4.35 -8.33
C TRP A 467 10.35 -3.51 -9.61
N ASP A 468 9.53 -2.45 -9.68
CA ASP A 468 9.23 -1.68 -10.88
C ASP A 468 9.56 -0.18 -10.78
N GLU A 469 10.22 0.31 -9.72
CA GLU A 469 10.49 1.75 -9.62
C GLU A 469 11.75 2.20 -10.40
N ASP A 470 11.47 3.13 -11.33
CA ASP A 470 12.31 3.80 -12.34
C ASP A 470 13.22 4.92 -11.82
#